data_AF-A0AAD7MBV1-F1
#
_entry.id   AF-A0AAD7MBV1-F1
#
_cell.length_a   1.000
_cell.length_b   1.000
_cell.length_c   1.000
_cell.angle_alpha   90.00
_cell.angle_beta   90.00
_cell.angle_gamma   90.00
#
_symmetry.space_group_name_H-M   'P 1'
#
loop_
_entity.id
_entity.type
_entity.pdbx_description
1 polymer ?
#
loop_
_entity_poly.entity_id
_entity_poly.type
_entity_poly.pdbx_seq_one_letter_code
_entity_poly.pdbx_strand_id
1 'polypeptide(L)'
;MKRATLFGISSILFGLRETAAQISNATCGPSYNWMLNSHRQNPCQVVAHLGGVCDAGAQTNIPALKPGELYIGPTQQESNACRCSSVFYSLLSACAICQSREYLNWSIYNRSCSVIYPAVFIGEIPAETTVETWVYQNVTVGQKFHFSRCHTFDECRNTMVSMFQRPSQLPPVVFIRPCK
;
A
#
# COMPACT_ATOMS: atom_id res chain seq x y z
N MET A 1 61.80 -13.91 25.79
CA MET A 1 60.37 -14.18 25.97
C MET A 1 59.58 -13.24 25.06
N LYS A 2 59.10 -13.71 23.90
CA LYS A 2 58.31 -12.91 22.95
C LYS A 2 56.84 -13.29 23.12
N ARG A 3 55.98 -12.33 23.52
CA ARG A 3 54.53 -12.53 23.58
C ARG A 3 53.96 -12.31 22.19
N ALA A 4 53.41 -13.36 21.59
CA ALA A 4 52.69 -13.32 20.33
C ALA A 4 51.21 -12.99 20.64
N THR A 5 50.72 -11.88 20.09
CA THR A 5 49.32 -11.45 20.22
C THR A 5 48.52 -12.06 19.08
N LEU A 6 47.55 -12.94 19.40
CA LEU A 6 46.60 -13.49 18.45
C LEU A 6 45.47 -12.49 18.19
N PHE A 7 45.32 -12.03 16.94
CA PHE A 7 44.15 -11.30 16.49
C PHE A 7 43.03 -12.30 16.17
N GLY A 8 41.98 -12.30 17.00
CA GLY A 8 40.77 -13.08 16.77
C GLY A 8 39.97 -12.54 15.60
N ILE A 9 39.71 -13.37 14.61
CA ILE A 9 38.89 -13.03 13.43
C ILE A 9 37.43 -13.19 13.83
N SER A 10 36.74 -12.09 14.09
CA SER A 10 35.30 -12.07 14.37
C SER A 10 34.53 -12.24 13.05
N SER A 11 34.13 -13.47 12.74
CA SER A 11 33.21 -13.77 11.64
C SER A 11 31.83 -13.20 11.94
N ILE A 12 31.53 -12.02 11.37
CA ILE A 12 30.17 -11.45 11.36
C ILE A 12 29.32 -12.31 10.42
N LEU A 13 28.49 -13.17 11.00
CA LEU A 13 27.42 -13.86 10.27
C LEU A 13 26.37 -12.82 9.85
N PHE A 14 26.50 -12.30 8.62
CA PHE A 14 25.41 -11.60 7.97
C PHE A 14 24.34 -12.63 7.64
N GLY A 15 23.28 -12.67 8.46
CA GLY A 15 22.08 -13.44 8.13
C GLY A 15 21.54 -12.93 6.79
N LEU A 16 21.56 -13.78 5.77
CA LEU A 16 20.84 -13.55 4.53
C LEU A 16 19.35 -13.49 4.90
N ARG A 17 18.80 -12.28 5.02
CA ARG A 17 17.35 -12.10 4.99
C ARG A 17 16.92 -12.53 3.61
N GLU A 18 16.24 -13.67 3.50
CA GLU A 18 15.45 -13.98 2.32
C GLU A 18 14.42 -12.86 2.19
N THR A 19 14.67 -11.92 1.28
CA THR A 19 13.64 -11.00 0.84
C THR A 19 12.64 -11.85 0.08
N ALA A 20 11.52 -12.21 0.71
CA ALA A 20 10.39 -12.80 0.02
C ALA A 20 10.02 -11.84 -1.11
N ALA A 21 10.28 -12.23 -2.36
CA ALA A 21 10.04 -11.36 -3.51
C ALA A 21 8.54 -11.10 -3.61
N GLN A 22 8.11 -9.85 -3.63
CA GLN A 22 6.70 -9.51 -3.78
C GLN A 22 6.44 -9.35 -5.27
N ILE A 23 5.49 -10.13 -5.80
CA ILE A 23 5.38 -10.35 -7.23
C ILE A 23 4.10 -9.70 -7.74
N SER A 24 4.27 -8.78 -8.69
CA SER A 24 3.20 -8.39 -9.59
C SER A 24 3.77 -8.34 -11.00
N ASN A 25 3.10 -9.03 -11.93
CA ASN A 25 3.37 -8.91 -13.37
C ASN A 25 2.47 -7.88 -14.05
N ALA A 26 1.67 -7.13 -13.29
CA ALA A 26 0.79 -6.10 -13.80
C ALA A 26 1.61 -4.89 -14.27
N THR A 27 1.35 -4.46 -15.50
CA THR A 27 1.94 -3.27 -16.10
C THR A 27 0.91 -2.16 -16.17
N CYS A 28 1.37 -0.93 -15.92
CA CYS A 28 0.53 0.25 -16.03
C CYS A 28 0.86 1.01 -17.31
N GLY A 29 -0.17 1.59 -17.95
CA GLY A 29 0.03 2.48 -19.09
C GLY A 29 0.79 3.77 -18.71
N PRO A 30 1.47 4.43 -19.67
CA PRO A 30 2.30 5.62 -19.40
C PRO A 30 1.53 6.80 -18.81
N SER A 31 0.22 6.91 -19.09
CA SER A 31 -0.66 7.93 -18.52
C SER A 31 -0.82 7.82 -17.00
N TYR A 32 -0.39 6.71 -16.38
CA TYR A 32 -0.45 6.46 -14.95
C TYR A 32 0.91 6.60 -14.25
N ASN A 33 1.93 7.15 -14.93
CA ASN A 33 3.26 7.36 -14.34
C ASN A 33 3.26 8.26 -13.09
N TRP A 34 2.24 9.12 -12.94
CA TRP A 34 2.05 9.94 -11.75
C TRP A 34 1.72 9.11 -10.49
N MET A 35 1.24 7.87 -10.66
CA MET A 35 0.97 6.94 -9.55
C MET A 35 2.22 6.17 -9.12
N LEU A 36 3.35 6.35 -9.80
CA LEU A 36 4.61 5.74 -9.39
C LEU A 36 5.07 6.35 -8.07
N ASN A 37 5.51 5.50 -7.15
CA ASN A 37 6.13 5.96 -5.91
C ASN A 37 7.60 6.37 -6.14
N SER A 38 8.26 6.84 -5.08
CA SER A 38 9.69 7.23 -5.11
C SER A 38 10.65 6.09 -5.50
N HIS A 39 10.23 4.83 -5.38
CA HIS A 39 10.98 3.64 -5.82
C HIS A 39 10.70 3.24 -7.27
N ARG A 40 9.96 4.08 -8.02
CA ARG A 40 9.54 3.81 -9.41
C ARG A 40 8.66 2.56 -9.53
N GLN A 41 7.94 2.23 -8.46
CA GLN A 41 7.00 1.12 -8.43
C GLN A 41 5.61 1.61 -8.76
N ASN A 42 4.89 0.82 -9.54
CA ASN A 42 3.49 1.06 -9.84
C ASN A 42 2.57 0.59 -8.71
N PRO A 43 1.28 1.02 -8.68
CA PRO A 43 0.37 0.66 -7.58
C PRO A 43 0.22 -0.85 -7.35
N CYS A 44 0.35 -1.67 -8.39
CA CYS A 44 0.27 -3.13 -8.27
C CYS A 44 1.48 -3.73 -7.55
N GLN A 45 2.66 -3.17 -7.79
CA GLN A 45 3.88 -3.55 -7.07
C GLN A 45 3.81 -3.09 -5.62
N VAL A 46 3.36 -1.85 -5.37
CA VAL A 46 3.21 -1.34 -3.99
C VAL A 46 2.18 -2.17 -3.21
N VAL A 47 1.01 -2.50 -3.79
CA VAL A 47 0.02 -3.33 -3.08
C VAL A 47 0.49 -4.77 -2.88
N ALA A 48 1.31 -5.32 -3.79
CA ALA A 48 1.98 -6.59 -3.55
C ALA A 48 2.94 -6.49 -2.34
N HIS A 49 3.62 -5.34 -2.20
CA HIS A 49 4.49 -5.10 -1.06
C HIS A 49 3.75 -5.11 0.28
N LEU A 50 2.66 -4.36 0.33
CA LEU A 50 1.82 -4.28 1.51
C LEU A 50 1.09 -5.60 1.79
N GLY A 51 0.78 -6.37 0.75
CA GLY A 51 0.17 -7.68 0.88
C GLY A 51 1.01 -8.63 1.72
N GLY A 52 2.32 -8.68 1.47
CA GLY A 52 3.17 -9.57 2.26
C GLY A 52 3.32 -9.08 3.69
N VAL A 53 3.24 -7.77 3.96
CA VAL A 53 3.12 -7.27 5.34
C VAL A 53 1.84 -7.80 5.99
N CYS A 54 0.71 -7.79 5.27
CA CYS A 54 -0.56 -8.32 5.77
C CYS A 54 -0.53 -9.83 6.02
N ASP A 55 0.33 -10.56 5.30
CA ASP A 55 0.46 -12.01 5.36
C ASP A 55 1.73 -12.44 6.14
N ALA A 56 2.18 -11.62 7.10
CA ALA A 56 3.31 -11.90 8.00
C ALA A 56 4.64 -12.23 7.28
N GLY A 57 4.92 -11.53 6.18
CA GLY A 57 6.11 -11.70 5.35
C GLY A 57 5.95 -12.71 4.23
N ALA A 58 4.78 -13.34 4.07
CA ALA A 58 4.54 -14.26 2.97
C ALA A 58 4.56 -13.52 1.61
N GLN A 59 4.89 -14.28 0.57
CA GLN A 59 4.84 -13.77 -0.80
C GLN A 59 3.39 -13.56 -1.24
N THR A 60 3.01 -12.31 -1.46
CA THR A 60 1.71 -11.96 -2.05
C THR A 60 1.87 -11.71 -3.54
N ASN A 61 1.03 -12.37 -4.34
CA ASN A 61 0.94 -12.17 -5.77
C ASN A 61 -0.23 -11.25 -6.11
N ILE A 62 0.04 -10.19 -6.87
CA ILE A 62 -0.98 -9.30 -7.45
C ILE A 62 -0.93 -9.48 -8.97
N PRO A 63 -1.73 -10.40 -9.53
CA PRO A 63 -1.64 -10.76 -10.95
C PRO A 63 -2.20 -9.65 -11.85
N ALA A 64 -1.71 -9.57 -13.08
CA ALA A 64 -2.30 -8.75 -14.12
C ALA A 64 -3.75 -9.19 -14.41
N LEU A 65 -4.66 -8.22 -14.51
CA LEU A 65 -6.09 -8.46 -14.76
C LEU A 65 -6.39 -8.59 -16.25
N LYS A 66 -7.08 -9.69 -16.61
CA LYS A 66 -7.68 -9.85 -17.94
C LYS A 66 -8.96 -9.01 -18.08
N PRO A 67 -9.46 -8.80 -19.31
CA PRO A 67 -10.75 -8.14 -19.51
C PRO A 67 -11.87 -8.84 -18.71
N GLY A 68 -12.63 -8.08 -17.93
CA GLY A 68 -13.72 -8.60 -17.09
C GLY A 68 -13.29 -9.11 -15.71
N GLU A 69 -11.99 -9.20 -15.42
CA GLU A 69 -11.49 -9.57 -14.08
C GLU A 69 -11.41 -8.35 -13.16
N LEU A 70 -11.58 -8.60 -11.86
CA LEU A 70 -11.54 -7.62 -10.79
C LEU A 70 -10.67 -8.15 -9.65
N TYR A 71 -9.95 -7.27 -8.96
CA TYR A 71 -9.42 -7.63 -7.65
C TYR A 71 -10.55 -7.67 -6.63
N ILE A 72 -10.63 -8.78 -5.88
CA ILE A 72 -11.66 -8.99 -4.87
C ILE A 72 -11.22 -8.49 -3.49
N GLY A 73 -12.21 -8.28 -2.62
CA GLY A 73 -11.98 -8.03 -1.20
C GLY A 73 -11.45 -9.25 -0.46
N PRO A 74 -10.91 -9.07 0.76
CA PRO A 74 -10.45 -10.20 1.57
C PRO A 74 -11.60 -11.18 1.83
N THR A 75 -11.29 -12.47 1.75
CA THR A 75 -12.16 -13.53 2.29
C THR A 75 -12.24 -13.42 3.82
N GLN A 76 -13.11 -14.21 4.45
CA GLN A 76 -13.21 -14.21 5.91
C GLN A 76 -11.91 -14.69 6.58
N GLN A 77 -11.14 -15.56 5.92
CA GLN A 77 -9.87 -16.08 6.41
C GLN A 77 -8.72 -15.07 6.20
N GLU A 78 -8.79 -14.26 5.15
CA GLU A 78 -7.78 -13.24 4.85
C GLU A 78 -8.09 -11.90 5.52
N SER A 79 -9.29 -11.73 6.08
CA SER A 79 -9.69 -10.49 6.72
C SER A 79 -8.86 -10.23 7.98
N ASN A 80 -8.07 -9.16 7.92
CA ASN A 80 -7.26 -8.70 9.04
C ASN A 80 -7.13 -7.17 8.99
N ALA A 81 -6.54 -6.58 10.03
CA ALA A 81 -6.43 -5.13 10.14
C ALA A 81 -5.69 -4.46 8.97
N CYS A 82 -4.74 -5.19 8.38
CA CYS A 82 -3.94 -4.72 7.25
C CYS A 82 -4.74 -4.73 5.93
N ARG A 83 -5.41 -5.84 5.60
CA ARG A 83 -6.25 -5.97 4.38
C ARG A 83 -7.56 -5.17 4.48
N CYS A 84 -8.10 -4.97 5.68
CA CYS A 84 -9.28 -4.13 5.91
C CYS A 84 -8.97 -2.62 6.02
N SER A 85 -7.73 -2.24 5.69
CA SER A 85 -7.31 -0.86 5.52
C SER A 85 -7.88 -0.24 4.23
N SER A 86 -8.36 1.00 4.33
CA SER A 86 -8.73 1.75 3.13
C SER A 86 -7.52 2.15 2.27
N VAL A 87 -6.31 2.16 2.83
CA VAL A 87 -5.05 2.42 2.11
C VAL A 87 -4.74 1.23 1.19
N PHE A 88 -4.86 0.01 1.72
CA PHE A 88 -4.69 -1.22 0.94
C PHE A 88 -5.70 -1.28 -0.21
N TYR A 89 -6.98 -1.01 0.08
CA TYR A 89 -8.03 -0.91 -0.94
C TYR A 89 -7.73 0.14 -2.02
N SER A 90 -7.24 1.32 -1.62
CA SER A 90 -6.97 2.42 -2.57
C SER A 90 -5.84 2.06 -3.53
N LEU A 91 -4.77 1.41 -3.05
CA LEU A 91 -3.71 0.92 -3.92
C LEU A 91 -4.17 -0.22 -4.84
N LEU A 92 -4.99 -1.15 -4.33
CA LEU A 92 -5.55 -2.23 -5.12
C LEU A 92 -6.49 -1.69 -6.23
N SER A 93 -7.26 -0.65 -5.91
CA SER A 93 -8.11 0.05 -6.87
C SER A 93 -7.28 0.82 -7.90
N ALA A 94 -6.23 1.53 -7.47
CA ALA A 94 -5.30 2.22 -8.36
C ALA A 94 -4.58 1.23 -9.29
N CYS A 95 -4.23 0.04 -8.80
CA CYS A 95 -3.65 -1.02 -9.60
C CYS A 95 -4.59 -1.48 -10.72
N ALA A 96 -5.89 -1.67 -10.45
CA ALA A 96 -6.86 -1.98 -11.49
C ALA A 96 -7.01 -0.82 -12.50
N ILE A 97 -7.10 0.43 -12.01
CA ILE A 97 -7.21 1.62 -12.86
C ILE A 97 -6.02 1.74 -13.80
N CYS A 98 -4.79 1.54 -13.30
CA CYS A 98 -3.60 1.70 -14.11
C CYS A 98 -3.50 0.69 -15.27
N GLN A 99 -4.18 -0.46 -15.12
CA GLN A 99 -4.33 -1.52 -16.12
C GLN A 99 -5.53 -1.28 -17.06
N SER A 100 -6.23 -0.15 -16.91
CA SER A 100 -7.49 0.14 -17.60
C SER A 100 -8.55 -0.93 -17.33
N ARG A 101 -8.73 -1.27 -16.05
CA ARG A 101 -9.73 -2.21 -15.54
C ARG A 101 -10.64 -1.55 -14.52
N GLU A 102 -11.78 -2.18 -14.33
CA GLU A 102 -12.72 -1.80 -13.27
C GLU A 102 -12.23 -2.30 -11.90
N TYR A 103 -12.78 -1.74 -10.84
CA TYR A 103 -12.47 -2.09 -9.46
C TYR A 103 -13.72 -2.06 -8.59
N LEU A 104 -13.69 -2.78 -7.48
CA LEU A 104 -14.83 -2.89 -6.58
C LEU A 104 -15.10 -1.59 -5.82
N ASN A 105 -16.38 -1.33 -5.52
CA ASN A 105 -16.75 -0.33 -4.52
C ASN A 105 -16.26 -0.76 -3.13
N TRP A 106 -15.97 0.21 -2.28
CA TRP A 106 -15.50 -0.01 -0.91
C TRP A 106 -16.44 -0.92 -0.10
N SER A 107 -17.76 -0.70 -0.16
CA SER A 107 -18.75 -1.55 0.51
C SER A 107 -18.82 -2.99 0.00
N ILE A 108 -18.31 -3.27 -1.20
CA ILE A 108 -18.21 -4.64 -1.72
C ILE A 108 -16.88 -5.25 -1.29
N TYR A 109 -15.81 -4.47 -1.37
CA TYR A 109 -14.47 -4.87 -0.95
C TYR A 109 -14.44 -5.27 0.54
N ASN A 110 -15.02 -4.44 1.41
CA ASN A 110 -14.90 -4.62 2.86
C ASN A 110 -15.96 -5.55 3.47
N ARG A 111 -16.72 -6.31 2.67
CA ARG A 111 -17.85 -7.13 3.17
C ARG A 111 -17.45 -8.12 4.26
N SER A 112 -16.25 -8.68 4.18
CA SER A 112 -15.73 -9.63 5.17
C SER A 112 -15.05 -8.96 6.36
N CYS A 113 -14.91 -7.63 6.36
CA CYS A 113 -14.22 -6.86 7.39
C CYS A 113 -15.18 -6.47 8.53
N SER A 114 -15.01 -7.07 9.70
CA SER A 114 -15.75 -6.68 10.91
C SER A 114 -15.33 -5.30 11.45
N VAL A 115 -14.05 -4.98 11.30
CA VAL A 115 -13.45 -3.69 11.65
C VAL A 115 -12.74 -3.14 10.42
N ILE A 116 -12.97 -1.87 10.11
CA ILE A 116 -12.30 -1.15 9.02
C ILE A 116 -11.31 -0.13 9.57
N TYR A 117 -10.27 0.18 8.78
CA TYR A 117 -9.23 1.13 9.13
C TYR A 117 -9.17 2.26 8.08
N PRO A 118 -9.98 3.33 8.25
CA PRO A 118 -10.01 4.44 7.30
C PRO A 118 -8.71 5.24 7.34
N ALA A 119 -8.15 5.52 6.17
CA ALA A 119 -6.93 6.30 5.95
C ALA A 119 -5.73 5.87 6.81
N VAL A 120 -5.66 4.60 7.20
CA VAL A 120 -4.57 4.03 7.99
C VAL A 120 -4.21 2.68 7.43
N PHE A 121 -2.93 2.43 7.18
CA PHE A 121 -2.39 1.10 6.94
C PHE A 121 -1.83 0.53 8.24
N ILE A 122 -2.16 -0.73 8.55
CA ILE A 122 -1.71 -1.42 9.76
C ILE A 122 -0.58 -2.37 9.39
N GLY A 123 0.63 -2.04 9.84
CA GLY A 123 1.86 -2.79 9.56
C GLY A 123 3.02 -1.85 9.25
N GLU A 124 4.24 -2.36 9.33
CA GLU A 124 5.44 -1.61 8.93
C GLU A 124 5.59 -1.65 7.40
N ILE A 125 5.73 -0.48 6.78
CA ILE A 125 5.98 -0.39 5.35
C ILE A 125 7.47 -0.77 5.09
N PRO A 126 7.76 -1.76 4.23
CA PRO A 126 9.12 -2.18 3.93
C PRO A 126 9.96 -1.04 3.34
N ALA A 127 11.27 -1.03 3.59
CA ALA A 127 12.18 0.03 3.13
C ALA A 127 12.32 0.09 1.59
N GLU A 128 11.93 -0.98 0.92
CA GLU A 128 11.97 -1.15 -0.53
C GLU A 128 10.75 -0.56 -1.24
N THR A 129 9.78 -0.02 -0.49
CA THR A 129 8.57 0.59 -1.04
C THR A 129 8.17 1.84 -0.27
N THR A 130 7.39 2.70 -0.92
CA THR A 130 6.77 3.87 -0.29
C THR A 130 5.30 3.96 -0.67
N VAL A 131 4.48 4.45 0.27
CA VAL A 131 3.05 4.68 0.08
C VAL A 131 2.83 6.19 -0.02
N GLU A 132 2.43 6.64 -1.20
CA GLU A 132 2.23 8.06 -1.49
C GLU A 132 0.97 8.62 -0.82
N THR A 133 0.97 9.94 -0.61
CA THR A 133 -0.09 10.63 0.14
C THR A 133 -1.49 10.51 -0.47
N TRP A 134 -1.60 10.44 -1.81
CA TRP A 134 -2.89 10.32 -2.51
C TRP A 134 -3.65 9.02 -2.17
N VAL A 135 -2.97 8.02 -1.63
CA VAL A 135 -3.55 6.72 -1.26
C VAL A 135 -4.49 6.86 -0.06
N TYR A 136 -4.26 7.86 0.79
CA TYR A 136 -4.96 8.02 2.08
C TYR A 136 -6.32 8.73 1.95
N GLN A 137 -6.91 8.77 0.76
CA GLN A 137 -8.23 9.36 0.52
C GLN A 137 -9.33 8.69 1.37
N ASN A 138 -10.34 9.48 1.76
CA ASN A 138 -11.52 8.97 2.43
C ASN A 138 -12.49 8.27 1.46
N VAL A 139 -12.28 6.98 1.23
CA VAL A 139 -13.15 6.13 0.40
C VAL A 139 -14.45 5.72 1.11
N THR A 140 -14.59 5.95 2.42
CA THR A 140 -15.75 5.51 3.21
C THR A 140 -17.01 6.33 2.92
N VAL A 141 -16.85 7.59 2.49
CA VAL A 141 -17.97 8.47 2.14
C VAL A 141 -18.35 8.29 0.67
N GLY A 142 -17.35 8.30 -0.23
CA GLY A 142 -17.57 8.18 -1.67
C GLY A 142 -17.78 6.76 -2.18
N GLN A 143 -17.53 5.75 -1.33
CA GLN A 143 -17.57 4.32 -1.64
C GLN A 143 -16.63 3.88 -2.78
N LYS A 144 -15.71 4.75 -3.21
CA LYS A 144 -14.79 4.55 -4.32
C LYS A 144 -13.49 5.30 -4.10
N PHE A 145 -12.43 4.80 -4.72
CA PHE A 145 -11.18 5.52 -4.91
C PHE A 145 -11.29 6.51 -6.07
N HIS A 146 -11.06 7.79 -5.84
CA HIS A 146 -11.21 8.83 -6.87
C HIS A 146 -9.85 9.22 -7.47
N PHE A 147 -9.40 8.49 -8.49
CA PHE A 147 -8.11 8.78 -9.15
C PHE A 147 -8.04 10.17 -9.80
N SER A 148 -9.16 10.66 -10.36
CA SER A 148 -9.23 11.95 -11.03
C SER A 148 -8.97 13.12 -10.08
N ARG A 149 -9.35 12.98 -8.80
CA ARG A 149 -9.09 13.97 -7.74
C ARG A 149 -7.64 14.02 -7.29
N CYS A 150 -6.84 13.05 -7.70
CA CYS A 150 -5.43 12.96 -7.33
C CYS A 150 -4.47 13.11 -8.51
N HIS A 151 -5.02 13.13 -9.72
CA HIS A 151 -4.28 13.48 -10.92
C HIS A 151 -3.94 14.97 -10.99
N THR A 152 -4.71 15.83 -10.31
CA THR A 152 -4.45 17.27 -10.20
C THR A 152 -4.11 17.65 -8.74
N PHE A 153 -3.03 18.41 -8.55
CA PHE A 153 -2.45 18.72 -7.24
C PHE A 153 -3.42 19.40 -6.25
N ASP A 154 -4.34 20.23 -6.74
CA ASP A 154 -5.22 21.05 -5.89
C ASP A 154 -6.40 20.28 -5.29
N GLU A 155 -6.83 19.18 -5.91
CA GLU A 155 -7.94 18.37 -5.42
C GLU A 155 -7.52 17.36 -4.32
N CYS A 156 -6.28 16.85 -4.38
CA CYS A 156 -5.64 16.06 -3.32
C CYS A 156 -5.64 16.81 -1.97
N ARG A 157 -5.25 18.10 -2.03
CA ARG A 157 -5.09 18.96 -0.85
C ARG A 157 -6.42 19.20 -0.15
N ASN A 158 -7.47 19.55 -0.90
CA ASN A 158 -8.77 19.87 -0.35
C ASN A 158 -9.50 18.64 0.23
N THR A 159 -9.27 17.46 -0.35
CA THR A 159 -9.84 16.21 0.17
C THR A 159 -9.18 15.80 1.49
N MET A 160 -7.87 16.00 1.64
CA MET A 160 -7.17 15.75 2.90
C MET A 160 -7.50 16.78 3.99
N VAL A 161 -7.64 18.07 3.65
CA VAL A 161 -8.01 19.13 4.61
C VAL A 161 -9.38 18.87 5.25
N SER A 162 -10.35 18.34 4.49
CA SER A 162 -11.66 17.94 5.02
C SER A 162 -11.57 16.82 6.09
N MET A 163 -10.53 15.97 6.04
CA MET A 163 -10.30 14.91 7.04
C MET A 163 -9.74 15.45 8.35
N PHE A 164 -9.04 16.59 8.33
CA PHE A 164 -8.48 17.25 9.53
C PHE A 164 -9.51 18.07 10.33
N GLN A 165 -10.73 18.27 9.81
CA GLN A 165 -11.75 19.14 10.43
C GLN A 165 -12.71 18.41 11.39
N ARG A 166 -12.55 17.09 11.64
CA ARG A 166 -13.35 16.34 12.64
C ARG A 166 -12.48 15.85 13.81
N PRO A 167 -12.56 16.49 14.99
CA PRO A 167 -11.69 16.19 16.14
C PRO A 167 -11.81 14.76 16.71
N SER A 168 -12.86 14.02 16.37
CA SER A 168 -13.15 12.70 16.97
C SER A 168 -12.54 11.51 16.21
N GLN A 169 -11.80 11.73 15.12
CA GLN A 169 -11.26 10.64 14.27
C GLN A 169 -9.76 10.76 13.98
N LEU A 170 -9.01 11.52 14.76
CA LEU A 170 -7.56 11.68 14.57
C LEU A 170 -6.81 10.39 14.98
N PRO A 171 -6.13 9.68 14.07
CA PRO A 171 -5.07 8.77 14.46
C PRO A 171 -3.88 9.56 15.02
N PRO A 172 -3.10 9.01 15.95
CA PRO A 172 -1.93 9.67 16.49
C PRO A 172 -0.86 9.86 15.39
N VAL A 173 -0.72 11.11 14.97
CA VAL A 173 0.48 11.72 14.38
C VAL A 173 1.10 10.97 13.19
N VAL A 174 0.48 11.09 12.02
CA VAL A 174 1.22 11.07 10.75
C VAL A 174 1.44 12.52 10.35
N PHE A 175 2.67 13.00 10.43
CA PHE A 175 3.05 14.29 9.85
C PHE A 175 2.91 14.19 8.33
N ILE A 176 1.73 14.55 7.81
CA ILE A 176 1.48 14.69 6.38
C ILE A 176 2.31 15.89 5.92
N ARG A 177 3.49 15.63 5.33
CA ARG A 177 4.23 16.67 4.64
C ARG A 177 3.40 17.09 3.42
N PRO A 178 3.10 18.39 3.24
CA PRO A 178 2.54 18.86 1.98
C PRO A 178 3.53 18.52 0.86
N CYS A 179 3.01 17.94 -0.24
CA CYS A 179 3.78 17.72 -1.46
C CYS A 179 4.36 19.07 -1.90
N LYS A 180 5.70 19.13 -2.04
CA LYS A 180 6.40 20.28 -2.63
C LYS A 180 6.23 20.27 -4.14
#